data_AF-A0A820PSJ5-F1
#
_entry.id   AF-A0A820PSJ5-F1
#
_cell.length_a   1.000
_cell.length_b   1.000
_cell.length_c   1.000
_cell.angle_alpha   90.00
_cell.angle_beta   90.00
_cell.angle_gamma   90.00
#
_symmetry.space_group_name_H-M   'P 1'
#
loop_
_entity.id
_entity.type
_entity.pdbx_description
1 polymer ?
#
loop_
_entity_poly.entity_id
_entity_poly.type
_entity_poly.pdbx_seq_one_letter_code
_entity_poly.pdbx_strand_id
1 'polypeptide(L)'
;ALSSGKIQTTQRRLFSLDLTTGKIDRLGQNFDGVITQCTVKSGGGVHIIGQLGLNVQVYTQESIADDAIQQRGSNGTYERFSSLSHQPGGPVAFVFSSFEKPKEVNEKNLPLLV
;
A
#
# COMPACT_ATOMS: atom_id res chain seq x y z
N ALA A 1 -18.00 17.98 32.06
CA ALA A 1 -17.81 18.10 30.60
C ALA A 1 -16.35 17.80 30.29
N LEU A 2 -16.07 16.70 29.59
CA LEU A 2 -14.71 16.41 29.14
C LEU A 2 -14.44 17.29 27.92
N SER A 3 -13.44 18.17 27.99
CA SER A 3 -12.97 18.94 26.85
C SER A 3 -12.55 17.98 25.75
N SER A 4 -13.14 18.07 24.55
CA SER A 4 -12.68 17.31 23.39
C SER A 4 -11.31 17.83 23.00
N GLY A 5 -10.25 17.27 23.60
CA GLY A 5 -8.90 17.42 23.08
C GLY A 5 -8.95 17.01 21.61
N LYS A 6 -8.53 17.92 20.72
CA LYS A 6 -8.42 17.65 19.29
C LYS A 6 -7.55 16.40 19.13
N ILE A 7 -8.17 15.24 18.86
CA ILE A 7 -7.43 14.03 18.55
C ILE A 7 -6.76 14.32 17.22
N GLN A 8 -5.44 14.59 17.24
CA GLN A 8 -4.66 14.68 16.03
C GLN A 8 -4.59 13.29 15.43
N THR A 9 -5.40 13.03 14.42
CA THR A 9 -5.29 11.82 13.61
C THR A 9 -4.08 11.99 12.70
N THR A 10 -2.91 11.52 13.14
CA THR A 10 -1.73 11.47 12.28
C THR A 10 -1.91 10.36 11.25
N GLN A 11 -2.49 10.70 10.10
CA GLN A 11 -2.57 9.80 8.95
C GLN A 11 -1.17 9.61 8.37
N ARG A 12 -0.67 8.37 8.36
CA ARG A 12 0.62 8.05 7.73
C ARG A 12 0.53 8.36 6.23
N ARG A 13 1.50 9.16 5.75
CA ARG A 13 1.66 9.56 4.34
C ARG A 13 2.97 8.99 3.80
N LEU A 14 3.05 8.83 2.48
CA LEU A 14 4.21 8.31 1.78
C LEU A 14 4.89 9.44 1.01
N PHE A 15 6.23 9.50 1.09
CA PHE A 15 7.04 10.47 0.38
C PHE A 15 8.23 9.76 -0.30
N SER A 16 8.64 10.28 -1.45
CA SER A 16 9.93 9.98 -2.06
C SER A 16 10.87 11.16 -1.85
N LEU A 17 12.15 10.85 -1.65
CA LEU A 17 13.23 11.82 -1.56
C LEU A 17 14.23 11.55 -2.67
N ASP A 18 14.46 12.52 -3.53
CA ASP A 18 15.61 12.52 -4.44
C ASP A 18 16.86 12.93 -3.65
N LEU A 19 17.82 12.01 -3.53
CA LEU A 19 19.05 12.22 -2.77
C LEU A 19 20.05 13.16 -3.46
N THR A 20 19.89 13.42 -4.76
CA THR A 20 20.76 14.30 -5.54
C THR A 20 20.29 15.74 -5.44
N THR A 21 18.98 15.96 -5.56
CA THR A 21 18.38 17.30 -5.58
C THR A 21 17.78 17.73 -4.26
N GLY A 22 17.57 16.79 -3.32
CA GLY A 22 16.84 17.02 -2.08
C GLY A 22 15.33 17.20 -2.27
N LYS A 23 14.81 17.00 -3.49
CA LYS A 23 13.38 17.15 -3.77
C LYS A 23 12.58 16.09 -3.04
N ILE A 24 11.53 16.54 -2.34
CA ILE A 24 10.57 15.66 -1.67
C ILE A 24 9.25 15.70 -2.44
N ASP A 25 8.78 14.54 -2.85
CA ASP A 25 7.49 14.38 -3.50
C ASP A 25 6.58 13.48 -2.67
N ARG A 26 5.30 13.83 -2.59
CA ARG A 26 4.30 13.02 -1.88
C ARG A 26 3.68 12.02 -2.86
N LEU A 27 3.65 10.74 -2.47
CA LEU A 27 2.91 9.67 -3.16
C LEU A 27 1.51 9.51 -2.55
N GLY A 28 0.58 8.95 -3.32
CA GLY A 28 -0.81 8.78 -2.92
C GLY A 28 -1.46 10.10 -2.51
N GLN A 29 -1.25 11.17 -3.28
CA GLN A 29 -1.76 12.50 -2.92
C GLN A 29 -3.28 12.49 -2.77
N ASN A 30 -3.96 11.81 -3.69
CA ASN A 30 -5.42 11.65 -3.76
C ASN A 30 -5.91 10.39 -3.02
N PHE A 31 -5.05 9.71 -2.24
CA PHE A 31 -5.48 8.56 -1.44
C PHE A 31 -6.10 9.03 -0.11
N ASP A 32 -7.41 8.82 0.01
CA ASP A 32 -8.18 9.22 1.18
C ASP A 32 -7.90 8.36 2.42
N GLY A 33 -7.39 7.14 2.21
CA GLY A 33 -7.09 6.18 3.26
C GLY A 33 -5.70 6.32 3.91
N VAL A 34 -5.43 5.53 4.94
CA VAL A 34 -4.12 5.49 5.61
C VAL A 34 -3.18 4.55 4.86
N ILE A 35 -1.97 5.00 4.53
CA ILE A 35 -0.94 4.11 3.98
C ILE A 35 -0.26 3.39 5.16
N THR A 36 -0.40 2.08 5.26
CA THR A 36 0.16 1.31 6.38
C THR A 36 1.53 0.71 6.04
N GLN A 37 1.75 0.35 4.76
CA GLN A 37 2.99 -0.21 4.25
C GLN A 37 3.19 0.17 2.78
N CYS A 38 4.44 0.21 2.31
CA CYS A 38 4.76 0.29 0.89
C CYS A 38 6.00 -0.54 0.56
N THR A 39 6.11 -1.00 -0.69
CA THR A 39 7.33 -1.61 -1.25
C THR A 39 7.57 -1.08 -2.66
N VAL A 40 8.83 -0.92 -3.04
CA VAL A 40 9.22 -0.43 -4.38
C VAL A 40 9.12 -1.59 -5.37
N LYS A 41 8.56 -1.31 -6.54
CA LYS A 41 8.45 -2.25 -7.64
C LYS A 41 9.76 -2.34 -8.43
N SER A 42 9.99 -3.52 -9.01
CA SER A 42 11.02 -3.66 -10.04
C SER A 42 10.60 -2.84 -11.28
N GLY A 43 11.42 -1.88 -11.69
CA GLY A 43 11.09 -0.94 -12.77
C GLY A 43 10.57 0.43 -12.32
N GLY A 44 10.44 0.67 -11.01
CA GLY A 44 9.95 1.93 -10.46
C GLY A 44 8.47 1.88 -10.06
N GLY A 45 8.02 2.92 -9.35
CA GLY A 45 6.70 2.92 -8.70
C GLY A 45 6.66 2.09 -7.41
N VAL A 46 5.47 1.98 -6.82
CA VAL A 46 5.26 1.36 -5.50
C VAL A 46 4.01 0.50 -5.45
N HIS A 47 4.09 -0.58 -4.69
CA HIS A 47 2.91 -1.22 -4.09
C HIS A 47 2.65 -0.62 -2.72
N ILE A 48 1.39 -0.36 -2.43
CA ILE A 48 0.91 0.29 -1.21
C ILE A 48 -0.10 -0.64 -0.55
N ILE A 49 0.02 -0.84 0.76
CA ILE A 49 -1.08 -1.33 1.59
C ILE A 49 -1.81 -0.12 2.13
N GLY A 50 -3.04 0.06 1.67
CA GLY A 50 -3.90 1.18 2.01
C GLY A 50 -5.10 0.72 2.81
N GLN A 51 -5.44 1.47 3.85
CA GLN A 51 -6.62 1.25 4.67
C GLN A 51 -7.66 2.36 4.46
N LEU A 52 -8.84 1.99 3.98
CA LEU A 52 -10.01 2.87 3.88
C LEU A 52 -11.13 2.33 4.77
N GLY A 53 -11.36 3.00 5.90
CA GLY A 53 -12.25 2.49 6.94
C GLY A 53 -11.74 1.16 7.51
N LEU A 54 -12.52 0.09 7.34
CA LEU A 54 -12.14 -1.28 7.74
C LEU A 54 -11.45 -2.08 6.62
N ASN A 55 -11.42 -1.55 5.40
CA ASN A 55 -10.91 -2.27 4.25
C ASN A 55 -9.41 -2.01 4.10
N VAL A 56 -8.60 -3.06 4.19
CA VAL A 56 -7.16 -3.01 3.97
C VAL A 56 -6.83 -3.73 2.67
N GLN A 57 -6.40 -2.98 1.66
CA GLN A 57 -6.27 -3.45 0.28
C GLN A 57 -4.92 -3.07 -0.32
N VAL A 58 -4.54 -3.74 -1.40
CA VAL A 58 -3.32 -3.44 -2.15
C VAL A 58 -3.64 -2.40 -3.22
N TYR A 59 -2.81 -1.38 -3.32
CA TYR A 59 -2.83 -0.34 -4.35
C TYR A 59 -1.49 -0.30 -5.06
N THR A 60 -1.47 0.17 -6.30
CA THR A 60 -0.24 0.38 -7.06
C THR A 60 -0.21 1.80 -7.60
N GLN A 61 0.95 2.44 -7.54
CA GLN A 61 1.20 3.73 -8.14
C GLN A 61 2.49 3.63 -8.98
N GLU A 62 2.41 3.88 -10.28
CA GLU A 62 3.53 3.68 -11.21
C GLU A 62 4.53 4.84 -11.18
N SER A 63 4.05 6.07 -11.06
CA SER A 63 4.88 7.27 -10.92
C SER A 63 4.32 8.25 -9.89
N ILE A 64 5.11 9.26 -9.51
CA ILE A 64 4.71 10.32 -8.57
C ILE A 64 3.48 11.09 -9.07
N ALA A 65 3.29 11.20 -10.38
CA ALA A 65 2.18 11.93 -11.00
C ALA A 65 0.89 11.09 -11.10
N ASP A 66 0.99 9.76 -10.95
CA ASP A 66 -0.16 8.87 -11.09
C ASP A 66 -0.91 8.71 -9.78
N ASP A 67 -2.21 8.42 -9.90
CA ASP A 67 -3.02 8.02 -8.76
C ASP A 67 -2.70 6.59 -8.29
N ALA A 68 -2.94 6.33 -7.01
CA ALA A 68 -2.86 4.98 -6.45
C ALA A 68 -4.11 4.18 -6.84
N ILE A 69 -3.93 3.12 -7.63
CA ILE A 69 -5.01 2.29 -8.16
C ILE A 69 -5.13 1.00 -7.35
N GLN A 70 -6.31 0.73 -6.81
CA GLN A 70 -6.58 -0.52 -6.08
C GLN A 70 -6.39 -1.72 -7.01
N GLN A 71 -5.63 -2.71 -6.56
CA GLN A 71 -5.44 -3.97 -7.27
C GLN A 71 -6.63 -4.89 -7.03
N ARG A 72 -7.05 -5.61 -8.06
CA ARG A 72 -8.10 -6.63 -7.93
C ARG A 72 -7.58 -7.75 -7.06
N GLY A 73 -8.36 -8.12 -6.05
CA GLY A 73 -8.12 -9.34 -5.30
C GLY A 73 -9.31 -9.78 -4.46
N SER A 74 -9.09 -10.82 -3.65
CA SER A 74 -10.06 -11.33 -2.68
C SER A 74 -10.46 -10.25 -1.66
N ASN A 75 -11.75 -10.22 -1.29
CA ASN A 75 -12.26 -9.35 -0.22
C ASN A 75 -11.72 -9.81 1.14
N GLY A 76 -10.94 -8.96 1.78
CA GLY A 76 -10.26 -9.27 3.02
C GLY A 76 -9.25 -8.20 3.41
N THR A 77 -8.32 -8.58 4.27
CA THR A 77 -7.24 -7.74 4.77
C THR A 77 -5.91 -8.28 4.26
N TYR A 78 -5.14 -7.39 3.62
CA TYR A 78 -3.77 -7.66 3.17
C TYR A 78 -2.77 -7.02 4.14
N GLU A 79 -1.78 -7.79 4.57
CA GLU A 79 -0.73 -7.37 5.51
C GLU A 79 0.64 -7.89 5.04
N ARG A 80 1.73 -7.36 5.61
CA ARG A 80 3.11 -7.90 5.46
C ARG A 80 3.51 -8.16 4.00
N PHE A 81 3.31 -7.15 3.17
CA PHE A 81 3.51 -7.25 1.72
C PHE A 81 5.00 -7.16 1.33
N SER A 82 5.51 -8.09 0.54
CA SER A 82 6.90 -8.13 0.09
C SER A 82 6.95 -8.43 -1.40
N SER A 83 7.87 -7.78 -2.11
CA SER A 83 8.06 -7.95 -3.55
C SER A 83 9.53 -8.17 -3.88
N LEU A 84 9.81 -9.02 -4.87
CA LEU A 84 11.15 -9.19 -5.42
C LEU A 84 11.51 -8.00 -6.31
N SER A 85 12.29 -7.06 -5.76
CA SER A 85 12.66 -5.81 -6.46
C SER A 85 13.57 -6.00 -7.67
N HIS A 86 14.23 -7.14 -7.80
CA HIS A 86 15.19 -7.43 -8.88
C HIS A 86 14.60 -8.20 -10.06
N GLN A 87 13.35 -8.66 -9.98
CA GLN A 87 12.68 -9.38 -11.06
C GLN A 87 11.40 -8.64 -11.48
N PRO A 88 11.40 -7.97 -12.66
CA PRO A 88 10.19 -7.40 -13.23
C PRO A 88 9.08 -8.44 -13.35
N GLY A 89 7.91 -8.14 -12.80
CA GLY A 89 6.77 -9.08 -12.77
C GLY A 89 6.96 -10.32 -11.89
N GLY A 90 7.96 -10.31 -11.00
CA GLY A 90 8.14 -11.36 -10.00
C GLY A 90 6.98 -11.44 -9.00
N PRO A 91 6.83 -12.59 -8.31
CA PRO A 91 5.76 -12.78 -7.36
C PRO A 91 5.87 -11.83 -6.17
N VAL A 92 4.72 -11.58 -5.55
CA VAL A 92 4.58 -10.87 -4.29
C VAL A 92 4.10 -11.82 -3.21
N ALA A 93 4.71 -11.71 -2.03
CA ALA A 93 4.30 -12.43 -0.83
C ALA A 93 3.51 -11.50 0.10
N PHE A 94 2.45 -11.98 0.71
CA PHE A 94 1.62 -11.21 1.63
C PHE A 94 0.92 -12.12 2.64
N VAL A 95 0.50 -11.54 3.76
CA VAL A 95 -0.44 -12.19 4.68
C VAL A 95 -1.86 -11.76 4.29
N PHE A 96 -2.76 -12.72 4.11
CA PHE A 96 -4.16 -12.48 3.83
C PHE A 96 -5.05 -13.08 4.92
N SER A 97 -6.14 -12.39 5.23
CA SER A 97 -7.24 -12.92 6.04
C SER A 97 -8.58 -12.36 5.62
N SER A 98 -9.66 -13.05 5.94
CA SER A 98 -11.03 -12.56 5.80
C SER A 98 -11.89 -13.07 6.95
N PHE A 99 -13.18 -12.74 6.97
CA PHE A 99 -14.10 -13.29 7.98
C PHE A 99 -14.19 -14.83 7.92
N GLU A 100 -14.00 -15.40 6.73
CA GLU A 100 -14.13 -16.84 6.48
C GLU A 100 -12.78 -17.57 6.45
N LYS A 101 -11.66 -16.82 6.46
CA LYS A 101 -10.31 -17.39 6.30
C LYS A 101 -9.35 -16.87 7.37
N PRO A 102 -8.61 -17.77 8.05
CA PRO A 102 -7.59 -17.35 9.01
C PRO A 102 -6.46 -16.58 8.33
N LYS A 103 -5.55 -16.01 9.12
CA LYS A 103 -4.35 -15.36 8.59
C LYS A 103 -3.42 -16.40 7.98
N GLU A 104 -3.12 -16.24 6.69
CA GLU A 104 -2.27 -17.14 5.92
C GLU A 104 -1.25 -16.35 5.10
N VAL A 105 -0.04 -16.91 4.98
CA VAL A 105 0.98 -16.40 4.05
C VAL A 105 0.67 -16.92 2.65
N ASN A 106 0.59 -16.01 1.68
CA ASN A 106 0.23 -16.28 0.31
C ASN A 106 1.27 -15.67 -0.64
N GLU A 107 1.42 -16.26 -1.82
CA GLU A 107 2.28 -15.77 -2.90
C GLU A 107 1.49 -15.73 -4.21
N LYS A 108 1.56 -14.62 -4.95
CA LYS A 108 0.90 -14.45 -6.26
C LYS A 108 1.69 -13.53 -7.19
N ASN A 109 1.45 -13.65 -8.50
CA ASN A 109 1.91 -12.66 -9.48
C ASN A 109 0.90 -11.50 -9.58
N LEU A 110 1.38 -10.26 -9.56
CA LEU A 110 0.55 -9.10 -9.86
C LEU A 110 0.39 -8.89 -11.38
N PRO A 111 -0.76 -8.38 -11.87
CA PRO A 111 -1.87 -7.78 -11.14
C PRO A 111 -2.97 -8.77 -10.68
N LEU A 112 -2.75 -10.07 -10.80
CA LEU A 112 -3.78 -11.09 -10.57
C LEU A 112 -3.74 -11.60 -9.13
N LEU A 113 -4.29 -10.84 -8.17
CA LEU A 113 -4.60 -11.38 -6.84
C LEU A 113 -5.94 -12.14 -6.84
N VAL A 114 -6.25 -12.96 -7.86
CA VAL A 114 -7.53 -13.73 -7.91
C VAL A 114 -7.57 -14.78 -6.81
#